data_AF-A0A381XLU6-F1
#
_entry.id   AF-A0A381XLU6-F1
#
_cell.length_a   1.000
_cell.length_b   1.000
_cell.length_c   1.000
_cell.angle_alpha   90.00
_cell.angle_beta   90.00
_cell.angle_gamma   90.00
#
_symmetry.space_group_name_H-M   'P 1'
#
loop_
_entity.id
_entity.type
_entity.pdbx_description
1 polymer ?
#
loop_
_entity_poly.entity_id
_entity_poly.type
_entity_poly.pdbx_seq_one_letter_code
_entity_poly.pdbx_strand_id
1 'polypeptide(L)'
;MKYAGLSLAVLGLGLISLSPFIGEPVTPDLLWWIEPVAYVGAGLFIFGAVVGYLSVKFNRNSQVGRPDGRTWSQVTQDYFDTFAHDMGRPLRRILGKQREARALLNETGEVTQRMVTELLDEIENQAPNFRLMIENVRVLVDLEDQ
;
A
#
# COMPACT_ATOMS: atom_id res chain seq x y z
N MET A 1 -21.13 9.50 15.90
CA MET A 1 -21.02 8.12 16.43
C MET A 1 -19.67 7.75 17.06
N LYS A 2 -18.51 8.26 16.59
CA LYS A 2 -17.17 7.85 17.10
C LYS A 2 -16.96 7.94 18.62
N TYR A 3 -17.62 8.89 19.29
CA TYR A 3 -17.48 9.10 20.75
C TYR A 3 -18.66 8.57 21.57
N ALA A 4 -19.67 7.98 20.92
CA ALA A 4 -20.87 7.50 21.61
C ALA A 4 -20.56 6.29 22.52
N GLY A 5 -19.75 5.34 22.06
CA GLY A 5 -19.33 4.19 22.88
C GLY A 5 -18.44 4.60 24.06
N LEU A 6 -17.53 5.57 23.84
CA LEU A 6 -16.63 6.06 24.88
C LEU A 6 -17.37 6.89 25.94
N SER A 7 -18.31 7.75 25.53
CA SER A 7 -19.15 8.51 26.46
C SER A 7 -20.07 7.60 27.28
N LEU A 8 -20.62 6.53 26.68
CA LEU A 8 -21.42 5.55 27.40
C LEU A 8 -20.60 4.73 28.41
N ALA A 9 -19.36 4.35 28.06
CA ALA A 9 -18.45 3.67 28.97
C ALA A 9 -18.03 4.57 30.15
N VAL A 10 -17.74 5.85 29.89
CA VAL A 10 -17.40 6.82 30.94
C VAL A 10 -18.59 7.08 31.88
N LEU A 11 -19.82 7.16 31.34
CA LEU A 11 -21.05 7.24 32.13
C LEU A 11 -21.26 6.00 33.01
N GLY A 12 -21.05 4.79 32.46
CA GLY A 12 -21.15 3.55 33.23
C GLY A 12 -20.12 3.48 34.36
N LEU A 13 -18.88 3.90 34.11
CA LEU A 13 -17.82 3.95 35.12
C LEU A 13 -18.14 4.97 36.22
N GLY A 14 -18.69 6.14 35.86
CA GLY A 14 -19.16 7.14 36.81
C GLY A 14 -20.26 6.61 37.74
N LEU A 15 -21.22 5.84 37.21
CA LEU A 15 -22.27 5.19 38.01
C LEU A 15 -21.73 4.14 38.99
N ILE A 16 -20.71 3.37 38.59
CA ILE A 16 -20.04 2.40 39.48
C ILE A 16 -19.29 3.14 40.59
N SER A 17 -18.56 4.21 40.26
CA SER A 17 -17.80 4.98 41.25
C SER A 17 -18.68 5.79 42.21
N LEU A 18 -19.87 6.21 41.79
CA LEU A 18 -20.85 6.87 42.67
C LEU A 18 -21.73 5.90 43.46
N SER A 19 -21.79 4.62 43.09
CA SER A 19 -22.65 3.64 43.79
C SER A 19 -22.39 3.56 45.31
N PRO A 20 -21.14 3.56 45.83
CA PRO A 20 -20.91 3.51 47.27
C PRO A 20 -21.28 4.84 47.97
N PHE A 21 -21.31 5.96 47.25
CA PHE A 21 -21.65 7.27 47.82
C PHE A 21 -23.16 7.55 47.87
N ILE A 22 -23.97 6.79 47.13
CA ILE A 22 -25.44 6.97 47.11
C ILE A 22 -26.11 6.21 48.27
N GLY A 23 -25.50 5.12 48.74
CA GLY A 23 -26.12 4.23 49.72
C GLY A 23 -26.21 4.78 51.15
N GLU A 24 -25.14 5.41 51.66
CA GLU A 24 -25.10 5.86 53.06
C GLU A 24 -25.81 7.21 53.34
N PRO A 25 -25.74 8.25 52.48
CA PRO A 25 -26.33 9.55 52.83
C PRO A 25 -27.78 9.75 52.38
N VAL A 26 -28.31 8.97 51.43
CA VAL A 26 -29.64 9.19 50.84
C VAL A 26 -30.72 8.24 51.40
N THR A 27 -30.37 7.02 51.81
CA THR A 27 -31.33 6.04 52.36
C THR A 27 -30.73 5.26 53.53
N PRO A 28 -30.83 5.78 54.77
CA PRO A 28 -30.20 5.18 55.96
C PRO A 28 -30.66 3.75 56.28
N ASP A 29 -31.84 3.31 55.79
CA ASP A 29 -32.43 2.00 56.09
C ASP A 29 -32.60 1.07 54.86
N LEU A 30 -32.14 1.46 53.66
CA LEU A 30 -32.22 0.64 52.43
C LEU A 30 -30.83 0.32 51.85
N LEU A 31 -30.05 -0.46 52.61
CA LEU A 31 -28.78 -1.04 52.15
C LEU A 31 -28.91 -1.87 50.84
N TRP A 32 -30.12 -2.35 50.54
CA TRP A 32 -30.44 -3.18 49.38
C TRP A 32 -30.38 -2.47 48.02
N TRP A 33 -30.26 -1.14 47.98
CA TRP A 33 -30.23 -0.40 46.71
C TRP A 33 -28.82 -0.24 46.11
N ILE A 34 -27.78 -0.52 46.89
CA ILE A 34 -26.38 -0.49 46.43
C ILE A 34 -26.13 -1.56 45.35
N GLU A 35 -26.64 -2.78 45.57
CA GLU A 35 -26.40 -3.92 44.66
C GLU A 35 -27.02 -3.72 43.26
N PRO A 36 -28.32 -3.35 43.12
CA PRO A 36 -28.93 -3.14 41.80
C PRO A 36 -28.27 -2.03 40.99
N VAL A 37 -27.91 -0.91 41.64
CA VAL A 37 -27.28 0.24 40.96
C VAL A 37 -25.89 -0.15 40.45
N ALA A 38 -25.13 -0.90 41.24
CA ALA A 38 -23.83 -1.41 40.81
C ALA A 38 -23.96 -2.37 39.61
N TYR A 39 -24.96 -3.26 39.61
CA TYR A 39 -25.20 -4.17 38.49
C TYR A 39 -25.62 -3.44 37.21
N VAL A 40 -26.47 -2.41 37.32
CA VAL A 40 -26.88 -1.58 36.17
C VAL A 40 -25.69 -0.78 35.63
N GLY A 41 -24.87 -0.19 36.50
CA GLY A 41 -23.64 0.49 36.12
C GLY A 41 -22.64 -0.42 35.41
N ALA A 42 -22.42 -1.62 35.95
CA ALA A 42 -21.56 -2.64 35.34
C ALA A 42 -22.06 -3.08 33.95
N GLY A 43 -23.38 -3.29 33.81
CA GLY A 43 -23.99 -3.63 32.52
C GLY A 43 -23.78 -2.54 31.47
N LEU A 44 -24.02 -1.28 31.83
CA LEU A 44 -23.80 -0.13 30.95
C LEU A 44 -22.32 0.03 30.56
N PHE A 45 -21.40 -0.18 31.51
CA PHE A 45 -19.96 -0.11 31.25
C PHE A 45 -19.51 -1.18 30.25
N ILE A 46 -19.89 -2.44 30.48
CA ILE A 46 -19.53 -3.56 29.59
C ILE A 46 -20.09 -3.32 28.19
N PHE A 47 -21.37 -2.94 28.09
CA PHE A 47 -22.01 -2.68 26.79
C PHE A 47 -21.35 -1.52 26.05
N GLY A 48 -21.08 -0.39 26.73
CA GLY A 48 -20.38 0.76 26.15
C GLY A 48 -18.97 0.41 25.68
N ALA A 49 -18.23 -0.37 26.46
CA ALA A 49 -16.88 -0.84 26.10
C ALA A 49 -16.89 -1.76 24.87
N VAL A 50 -17.84 -2.71 24.79
CA VAL A 50 -17.97 -3.62 23.64
C VAL A 50 -18.33 -2.86 22.37
N VAL A 51 -19.32 -1.96 22.42
CA VAL A 51 -19.72 -1.14 21.26
C VAL A 51 -18.58 -0.20 20.83
N GLY A 52 -17.85 0.38 21.79
CA GLY A 52 -16.68 1.21 21.52
C GLY A 52 -15.55 0.42 20.85
N TYR A 53 -15.21 -0.76 21.39
CA TYR A 53 -14.19 -1.64 20.82
C TYR A 53 -14.53 -2.08 19.40
N LEU A 54 -15.78 -2.53 19.17
CA LEU A 54 -16.26 -2.90 17.84
C LEU A 54 -16.20 -1.71 16.89
N SER A 55 -16.63 -0.52 17.30
CA SER A 55 -16.59 0.69 16.47
C SER A 55 -15.16 1.07 16.06
N VAL A 56 -14.19 0.95 16.98
CA VAL A 56 -12.78 1.21 16.68
C VAL A 56 -12.20 0.12 15.77
N LYS A 57 -12.53 -1.15 16.01
CA LYS A 57 -12.08 -2.29 15.20
C LYS A 57 -12.62 -2.19 13.77
N PHE A 58 -13.91 -1.89 13.59
CA PHE A 58 -14.52 -1.69 12.28
C PHE A 58 -13.95 -0.44 11.59
N ASN A 59 -13.80 0.70 12.29
CA ASN A 59 -13.21 1.90 11.70
C ASN A 59 -11.73 1.72 11.32
N ARG A 60 -10.95 0.95 12.10
CA ARG A 60 -9.59 0.54 11.71
C ARG A 60 -9.61 -0.39 10.51
N ASN A 61 -10.51 -1.37 10.46
CA ASN A 61 -10.63 -2.26 9.31
C ASN A 61 -11.02 -1.51 8.03
N SER A 62 -11.86 -0.47 8.14
CA SER A 62 -12.18 0.43 7.02
C SER A 62 -11.00 1.32 6.59
N GLN A 63 -10.03 1.59 7.46
CA GLN A 63 -8.82 2.36 7.12
C GLN A 63 -7.70 1.46 6.59
N VAL A 64 -7.53 0.26 7.14
CA VAL A 64 -6.58 -0.76 6.64
C VAL A 64 -7.07 -1.35 5.31
N GLY A 65 -8.37 -1.28 5.04
CA GLY A 65 -9.00 -1.63 3.77
C GLY A 65 -9.19 -0.47 2.78
N ARG A 66 -8.54 0.69 2.97
CA ARG A 66 -8.26 1.59 1.86
C ARG A 66 -6.92 1.16 1.28
N PRO A 67 -6.90 0.28 0.25
CA PRO A 67 -5.68 0.15 -0.52
C PRO A 67 -5.39 1.55 -1.06
N ASP A 68 -4.20 2.07 -0.83
CA ASP A 68 -3.67 3.13 -1.69
C ASP A 68 -3.86 2.61 -3.10
N GLY A 69 -4.86 3.16 -3.80
CA GLY A 69 -5.50 2.56 -4.97
C GLY A 69 -4.64 2.59 -6.23
N ARG A 70 -3.33 2.44 -6.08
CA ARG A 70 -2.43 2.13 -7.18
C ARG A 70 -2.51 0.63 -7.42
N THR A 71 -3.31 0.26 -8.41
CA THR A 71 -3.36 -1.10 -8.94
C THR A 71 -1.93 -1.54 -9.27
N TRP A 72 -1.58 -2.81 -9.04
CA TRP A 72 -0.25 -3.33 -9.39
C TRP A 72 0.11 -3.03 -10.85
N SER A 73 -0.89 -3.09 -11.73
CA SER A 73 -0.79 -2.64 -13.11
C SER A 73 -0.31 -1.18 -13.23
N GLN A 74 -0.88 -0.22 -12.51
CA GLN A 74 -0.46 1.19 -12.55
C GLN A 74 1.00 1.39 -12.10
N VAL A 75 1.42 0.71 -11.02
CA VAL A 75 2.81 0.77 -10.56
C VAL A 75 3.77 0.18 -11.60
N THR A 76 3.34 -0.90 -12.24
CA THR A 76 4.11 -1.59 -13.29
C THR A 76 4.15 -0.75 -14.56
N GLN A 77 3.05 -0.13 -14.97
CA GLN A 77 2.96 0.76 -16.13
C GLN A 77 3.86 1.99 -15.95
N ASP A 78 3.81 2.66 -14.80
CA ASP A 78 4.67 3.80 -14.46
C ASP A 78 6.16 3.42 -14.52
N TYR A 79 6.51 2.23 -14.02
CA TYR A 79 7.87 1.71 -14.10
C TYR A 79 8.31 1.47 -15.55
N PHE A 80 7.45 0.85 -16.37
CA PHE A 80 7.79 0.58 -17.77
C PHE A 80 7.81 1.83 -18.65
N ASP A 81 6.96 2.81 -18.39
CA ASP A 81 6.99 4.08 -19.11
C ASP A 81 8.29 4.86 -18.81
N THR A 82 8.69 4.88 -17.54
CA THR A 82 9.99 5.47 -17.13
C THR A 82 11.15 4.69 -17.75
N PHE A 83 11.11 3.35 -17.69
CA PHE A 83 12.13 2.49 -18.26
C PHE A 83 12.24 2.63 -19.78
N ALA A 84 11.12 2.69 -20.50
CA ALA A 84 11.10 2.87 -21.95
C ALA A 84 11.69 4.24 -22.34
N HIS A 85 11.39 5.29 -21.56
CA HIS A 85 12.00 6.60 -21.73
C HIS A 85 13.52 6.56 -21.54
N ASP A 86 13.97 5.90 -20.48
CA ASP A 86 15.36 5.87 -20.06
C ASP A 86 16.22 4.87 -20.85
N MET A 87 15.63 3.81 -21.43
CA MET A 87 16.34 2.81 -22.23
C MET A 87 16.29 3.10 -23.73
N GLY A 88 15.19 3.66 -24.24
CA GLY A 88 15.03 3.91 -25.68
C GLY A 88 16.07 4.87 -26.24
N ARG A 89 16.43 5.92 -25.47
CA ARG A 89 17.42 6.92 -25.88
C ARG A 89 18.87 6.39 -25.84
N PRO A 90 19.36 5.76 -24.76
CA PRO A 90 20.68 5.14 -24.74
C PRO A 90 20.83 4.04 -25.78
N LEU A 91 19.83 3.15 -25.96
CA LEU A 91 19.90 2.09 -26.96
C LEU A 91 20.06 2.65 -28.38
N ARG A 92 19.32 3.71 -28.72
CA ARG A 92 19.47 4.40 -30.02
C ARG A 92 20.86 5.01 -30.19
N ARG A 93 21.43 5.61 -29.13
CA ARG A 93 22.80 6.16 -29.17
C ARG A 93 23.85 5.06 -29.33
N ILE A 94 23.71 3.95 -28.61
CA ILE A 94 24.62 2.80 -28.69
C ILE A 94 24.60 2.21 -30.10
N LEU A 95 23.42 2.01 -30.70
CA LEU A 95 23.30 1.53 -32.07
C LEU A 95 23.84 2.54 -33.09
N GLY A 96 23.66 3.84 -32.85
CA GLY A 96 24.30 4.88 -33.67
C GLY A 96 25.83 4.79 -33.62
N LYS A 97 26.39 4.66 -32.42
CA LYS A 97 27.84 4.50 -32.20
C LYS A 97 28.37 3.17 -32.76
N GLN A 98 27.58 2.10 -32.73
CA GLN A 98 27.92 0.82 -33.38
C GLN A 98 28.04 0.98 -34.89
N ARG A 99 27.09 1.68 -35.53
CA ARG A 99 27.15 1.96 -36.97
C ARG A 99 28.31 2.86 -37.35
N GLU A 100 28.56 3.92 -36.56
CA GLU A 100 29.72 4.80 -36.74
C GLU A 100 31.03 4.00 -36.61
N ALA A 101 31.17 3.18 -35.57
CA ALA A 101 32.34 2.33 -35.39
C ALA A 101 32.50 1.35 -36.56
N ARG A 102 31.43 0.68 -37.00
CA ARG A 102 31.48 -0.25 -38.14
C ARG A 102 31.89 0.45 -39.45
N ALA A 103 31.41 1.66 -39.68
CA ALA A 103 31.81 2.47 -40.84
C ALA A 103 33.29 2.81 -40.81
N LEU A 104 33.80 3.29 -39.66
CA LEU A 104 35.23 3.60 -39.48
C LEU A 104 36.12 2.37 -39.69
N LEU A 105 35.72 1.20 -39.17
CA LEU A 105 36.46 -0.05 -39.34
C LEU A 105 36.53 -0.49 -40.80
N ASN A 106 35.43 -0.32 -41.55
CA ASN A 106 35.40 -0.63 -42.98
C ASN A 106 36.27 0.35 -43.79
N GLU A 107 36.41 1.61 -43.34
CA GLU A 107 37.22 2.64 -44.00
C GLU A 107 38.72 2.55 -43.71
N THR A 108 39.12 2.21 -42.47
CA THR A 108 40.54 2.15 -42.11
C THR A 108 41.25 0.91 -42.62
N GLY A 109 40.52 -0.16 -42.98
CA GLY A 109 41.10 -1.40 -43.52
C GLY A 109 42.09 -2.09 -42.56
N GLU A 110 42.20 -1.62 -41.32
CA GLU A 110 43.02 -2.23 -40.28
C GLU A 110 42.45 -3.61 -39.96
N VAL A 111 43.34 -4.58 -39.70
CA VAL A 111 42.98 -5.89 -39.16
C VAL A 111 42.36 -5.66 -37.78
N THR A 112 41.08 -5.33 -37.80
CA THR A 112 40.34 -5.03 -36.60
C THR A 112 40.22 -6.33 -35.85
N GLN A 113 40.48 -6.30 -34.54
CA GLN A 113 40.38 -7.48 -33.69
C GLN A 113 38.97 -8.08 -33.86
N ARG A 114 38.88 -9.30 -34.38
CA ARG A 114 37.63 -10.06 -34.64
C ARG A 114 36.60 -9.95 -33.51
N MET A 115 37.08 -9.84 -32.28
CA MET A 115 36.30 -9.59 -31.07
C MET A 115 35.45 -8.31 -31.10
N VAL A 116 35.94 -7.21 -31.68
CA VAL A 116 35.20 -5.95 -31.78
C VAL A 116 34.06 -6.07 -32.78
N THR A 117 34.29 -6.69 -33.94
CA THR A 117 33.24 -6.94 -34.93
C THR A 117 32.17 -7.88 -34.40
N GLU A 118 32.56 -8.94 -33.68
CA GLU A 118 31.62 -9.85 -33.02
C GLU A 118 30.77 -9.13 -31.95
N LEU A 119 31.36 -8.22 -31.18
CA LEU A 119 30.62 -7.41 -30.20
C LEU A 119 29.61 -6.47 -30.89
N LEU A 120 30.00 -5.83 -32.01
CA LEU A 120 29.12 -4.94 -32.76
C LEU A 120 27.95 -5.71 -33.40
N ASP A 121 28.20 -6.93 -33.88
CA ASP A 121 27.16 -7.82 -34.41
C ASP A 121 26.23 -8.32 -33.29
N GLU A 122 26.77 -8.65 -32.11
CA GLU A 122 25.95 -9.05 -30.95
C GLU A 122 25.03 -7.91 -30.48
N ILE A 123 25.53 -6.68 -30.42
CA ILE A 123 24.73 -5.50 -30.07
C ILE A 123 23.59 -5.30 -31.08
N GLU A 124 23.88 -5.49 -32.37
CA GLU A 124 22.89 -5.37 -33.44
C GLU A 124 21.82 -6.47 -33.36
N ASN A 125 22.23 -7.71 -33.07
CA ASN A 125 21.34 -8.86 -32.91
C ASN A 125 20.47 -8.80 -31.63
N GLN A 126 20.95 -8.17 -30.56
CA GLN A 126 20.17 -8.06 -29.30
C GLN A 126 19.14 -6.92 -29.32
N ALA A 127 19.34 -5.88 -30.12
CA ALA A 127 18.45 -4.71 -30.13
C ALA A 127 16.96 -5.03 -30.42
N PRO A 128 16.60 -5.95 -31.34
CA PRO A 128 15.21 -6.37 -31.55
C PRO A 128 14.61 -7.07 -30.33
N ASN A 129 15.37 -7.94 -29.66
CA ASN A 129 14.90 -8.68 -28.48
C ASN A 129 14.56 -7.73 -27.32
N PHE A 130 15.39 -6.71 -27.08
CA PHE A 130 15.08 -5.69 -26.07
C PHE A 130 13.81 -4.91 -26.39
N ARG A 131 13.55 -4.60 -27.66
CA ARG A 131 12.33 -3.91 -28.09
C ARG A 131 11.08 -4.77 -27.85
N LEU A 132 11.13 -6.04 -28.25
CA LEU A 132 10.05 -7.01 -28.04
C LEU A 132 9.76 -7.24 -26.55
N MET A 133 10.80 -7.32 -25.72
CA MET A 133 10.65 -7.47 -24.27
C MET A 133 9.86 -6.30 -23.66
N ILE A 134 10.19 -5.06 -24.04
CA ILE A 134 9.49 -3.87 -23.56
C ILE A 134 8.03 -3.86 -24.02
N GLU A 135 7.79 -4.22 -25.29
CA GLU A 135 6.44 -4.26 -25.86
C GLU A 135 5.56 -5.35 -25.22
N ASN A 136 6.10 -6.56 -25.03
CA ASN A 136 5.38 -7.67 -24.41
C ASN A 136 4.95 -7.34 -22.97
N VAL A 137 5.84 -6.71 -22.19
CA VAL A 137 5.46 -6.35 -20.82
C VAL A 137 4.40 -5.26 -20.81
N ARG A 138 4.48 -4.28 -21.71
CA ARG A 138 3.43 -3.26 -21.86
C ARG A 138 2.05 -3.88 -22.15
N VAL A 139 1.99 -4.83 -23.08
CA VAL A 139 0.72 -5.53 -23.41
C VAL A 139 0.20 -6.36 -22.23
N LEU A 140 1.08 -7.05 -21.49
CA LEU A 140 0.69 -7.81 -20.31
C LEU A 140 0.07 -6.92 -19.23
N VAL A 141 0.64 -5.74 -19.01
CA VAL A 141 0.12 -4.72 -18.07
C VAL A 141 -1.24 -4.20 -18.56
N ASP A 142 -1.36 -3.85 -19.83
CA ASP A 142 -2.62 -3.36 -20.43
C ASP A 142 -3.76 -4.40 -20.40
N LEU A 143 -3.43 -5.70 -20.35
CA LEU A 143 -4.39 -6.80 -20.18
C LEU A 143 -4.81 -7.02 -18.72
N GLU A 144 -3.98 -6.66 -17.73
CA GLU A 144 -4.31 -6.76 -16.31
C GLU A 144 -5.24 -5.63 -15.84
N ASP A 145 -5.20 -4.48 -16.51
CA ASP A 145 -6.09 -3.34 -16.26
C ASP A 145 -7.51 -3.47 -16.87
N GLN A 146 -7.78 -4.53 -17.64
CA GLN A 146 -9.10 -4.85 -18.20
C GLN A 146 -9.88 -5.84 -17.33
#